data_AF-A0A4R9ANX3-F1
#
_entry.id   AF-A0A4R9ANX3-F1
#
_cell.length_a   1.000
_cell.length_b   1.000
_cell.length_c   1.000
_cell.angle_alpha   90.00
_cell.angle_beta   90.00
_cell.angle_gamma   90.00
#
_symmetry.space_group_name_H-M   'P 1'
#
loop_
_entity.id
_entity.type
_entity.pdbx_description
1 polymer ?
#
loop_
_entity_poly.entity_id
_entity_poly.type
_entity_poly.pdbx_seq_one_letter_code
_entity_poly.pdbx_strand_id
1 'polypeptide(L)'
;MVRAVRNDFQRQILVLAAMFALVILALSPVTAPPSAAPLTLAGGVPSVIAVQSSGAPSGAYSETVWTVGWQDEIDACSGAVDIGAYYGTPVIAEHWFCGGSMFPGEGSTIILTGVVSGTFRVGSIAAVLNAATDNAGAIPHGFDLLYQTCVDGSSATMSFTELTRIG
;
A
#
# COMPACT_ATOMS: atom_id res chain seq x y z
N MET A 1 19.02 -21.85 6.98
CA MET A 1 19.16 -20.37 7.01
C MET A 1 17.87 -19.64 7.41
N VAL A 2 16.68 -20.23 7.24
CA VAL A 2 15.35 -19.66 7.61
C VAL A 2 15.17 -19.31 9.11
N ARG A 3 15.92 -19.93 10.03
CA ARG A 3 15.79 -19.67 11.47
C ARG A 3 16.46 -18.38 11.97
N ALA A 4 17.45 -17.85 11.26
CA ALA A 4 18.19 -16.66 11.70
C ALA A 4 17.38 -15.37 11.45
N VAL A 5 16.67 -15.29 10.32
CA VAL A 5 15.89 -14.11 9.90
C VAL A 5 14.67 -13.86 10.81
N ARG A 6 14.05 -14.92 11.34
CA ARG A 6 12.93 -14.81 12.28
C ARG A 6 13.31 -14.15 13.61
N ASN A 7 14.58 -14.19 13.99
CA ASN A 7 15.05 -13.62 15.25
C ASN A 7 15.35 -12.11 15.16
N ASP A 8 15.64 -11.57 13.97
CA ASP A 8 15.84 -10.13 13.77
C ASP A 8 14.51 -9.36 13.76
N PHE A 9 13.49 -9.92 13.11
CA PHE A 9 12.15 -9.34 13.07
C PHE A 9 11.49 -9.25 14.46
N GLN A 10 11.70 -10.26 15.31
CA GLN A 10 11.21 -10.27 16.69
C GLN A 10 11.95 -9.27 17.60
N ARG A 11 13.23 -8.98 17.32
CA ARG A 11 14.02 -8.02 18.11
C ARG A 11 13.68 -6.57 17.80
N GLN A 12 13.37 -6.24 16.54
CA GLN A 12 12.98 -4.89 16.15
C GLN A 12 11.61 -4.48 16.71
N ILE A 13 10.66 -5.43 16.86
CA ILE A 13 9.33 -5.19 17.44
C ILE A 13 9.40 -4.89 18.96
N LEU A 14 10.33 -5.53 19.68
CA LEU A 14 10.47 -5.37 21.14
C LEU A 14 11.09 -4.02 21.56
N VAL A 15 11.90 -3.39 20.70
CA VAL A 15 12.50 -2.08 20.99
C VAL A 15 11.49 -0.93 20.81
N LEU A 16 10.55 -1.04 19.87
CA LEU A 16 9.52 0.00 19.67
C LEU A 16 8.42 -0.04 20.75
N ALA A 17 8.09 -1.21 21.32
CA ALA A 17 7.04 -1.34 22.33
C ALA A 17 7.40 -0.71 23.69
N ALA A 18 8.68 -0.43 23.96
CA ALA A 18 9.13 0.14 25.22
C ALA A 18 9.00 1.68 25.32
N MET A 19 8.67 2.40 24.22
CA MET A 19 8.63 3.87 24.23
C MET A 19 7.23 4.49 24.41
N PHE A 20 6.16 3.71 24.51
CA PHE A 20 4.77 4.22 24.56
C PHE A 20 3.98 3.81 25.81
N ALA A 21 4.62 3.83 26.98
CA ALA A 21 3.96 3.56 28.26
C ALA A 21 4.20 4.68 29.28
N LEU A 22 3.67 5.88 29.02
CA LEU A 22 3.34 6.83 30.09
C LEU A 22 2.31 7.84 29.60
N VAL A 23 1.05 7.69 30.03
CA VAL A 23 0.10 8.74 30.46
C VAL A 23 -1.26 8.06 30.65
N ILE A 24 -1.58 7.74 31.90
CA ILE A 24 -2.93 7.41 32.38
C ILE A 24 -3.24 8.38 33.52
N LEU A 25 -4.37 9.10 33.45
CA LEU A 25 -5.23 9.66 34.52
C LEU A 25 -6.11 10.75 33.84
N ALA A 26 -7.43 10.81 33.94
CA ALA A 26 -8.30 10.50 35.07
C ALA A 26 -9.77 10.22 34.63
N LEU A 27 -10.50 9.63 35.58
CA LEU A 27 -11.89 9.16 35.52
C LEU A 27 -12.94 10.29 35.41
N SER A 28 -14.11 9.95 34.85
CA SER A 28 -15.43 10.19 35.47
C SER A 28 -16.52 9.35 34.79
N PRO A 29 -17.43 8.68 35.54
CA PRO A 29 -18.62 8.06 34.98
C PRO A 29 -19.83 9.03 35.05
N VAL A 30 -20.45 9.33 33.92
CA VAL A 30 -21.78 9.96 33.86
C VAL A 30 -22.81 8.93 33.43
N THR A 31 -23.71 8.62 34.34
CA THR A 31 -24.90 7.79 34.11
C THR A 31 -26.08 8.71 33.75
N ALA A 32 -26.79 8.42 32.66
CA ALA A 32 -28.17 8.89 32.45
C ALA A 32 -28.97 7.92 31.52
N PRO A 33 -30.29 7.81 31.69
CA PRO A 33 -31.11 6.63 31.31
C PRO A 33 -31.67 6.64 29.87
N PRO A 34 -32.28 5.51 29.42
CA PRO A 34 -32.83 5.37 28.07
C PRO A 34 -34.25 5.94 27.95
N SER A 35 -34.56 6.55 26.80
CA SER A 35 -35.95 6.86 26.42
C SER A 35 -36.15 6.70 24.91
N ALA A 36 -37.31 6.14 24.57
CA ALA A 36 -37.67 5.49 23.31
C ALA A 36 -38.02 6.44 22.15
N ALA A 37 -37.78 5.99 20.92
CA ALA A 37 -38.78 5.83 19.84
C ALA A 37 -38.10 5.37 18.53
N PRO A 38 -38.74 4.50 17.71
CA PRO A 38 -38.25 4.14 16.40
C PRO A 38 -38.71 5.17 15.36
N LEU A 39 -37.77 5.63 14.52
CA LEU A 39 -38.09 6.37 13.30
C LEU A 39 -37.62 5.55 12.10
N THR A 40 -38.61 5.05 11.36
CA THR A 40 -38.49 4.45 10.04
C THR A 40 -38.28 5.57 9.01
N LEU A 41 -37.18 5.54 8.26
CA LEU A 41 -37.00 6.21 6.95
C LEU A 41 -36.11 5.28 6.10
N ALA A 42 -36.64 4.64 5.08
CA ALA A 42 -36.59 5.10 3.68
C ALA A 42 -35.17 5.05 3.08
N GLY A 43 -35.00 4.23 2.03
CA GLY A 43 -33.71 3.87 1.46
C GLY A 43 -33.06 4.86 0.48
N GLY A 44 -31.97 4.38 -0.12
CA GLY A 44 -31.12 5.07 -1.11
C GLY A 44 -29.98 5.82 -0.41
N VAL A 45 -28.69 5.66 -0.67
CA VAL A 45 -27.87 5.07 -1.73
C VAL A 45 -26.47 4.87 -1.11
N PRO A 46 -25.62 3.93 -1.57
CA PRO A 46 -24.26 3.83 -1.05
C PRO A 46 -23.49 5.13 -1.35
N SER A 47 -22.95 5.74 -0.30
CA SER A 47 -21.96 6.81 -0.42
C SER A 47 -20.69 6.22 -1.02
N VAL A 48 -20.54 6.32 -2.34
CA VAL A 48 -19.24 6.17 -2.99
C VAL A 48 -18.40 7.38 -2.60
N ILE A 49 -17.43 7.16 -1.71
CA ILE A 49 -16.34 8.12 -1.50
C ILE A 49 -15.56 8.12 -2.83
N ALA A 50 -15.82 9.12 -3.66
CA ALA A 50 -14.97 9.39 -4.81
C ALA A 50 -13.60 9.82 -4.28
N VAL A 51 -12.65 8.89 -4.26
CA VAL A 51 -11.22 9.24 -4.16
C VAL A 51 -10.92 10.11 -5.37
N GLN A 52 -10.76 11.41 -5.14
CA GLN A 52 -10.32 12.33 -6.18
C GLN A 52 -8.88 11.96 -6.54
N SER A 53 -8.71 11.34 -7.70
CA SER A 53 -7.42 11.20 -8.34
C SER A 53 -6.93 12.60 -8.70
N SER A 54 -5.96 13.11 -7.95
CA SER A 54 -5.26 14.36 -8.24
C SER A 54 -4.69 14.27 -9.65
N GLY A 55 -5.11 15.20 -10.53
CA GLY A 55 -4.82 15.14 -11.97
C GLY A 55 -3.35 14.89 -12.29
N ALA A 56 -3.10 13.91 -13.16
CA ALA A 56 -1.78 13.55 -13.64
C ALA A 56 -1.12 14.73 -14.41
N PRO A 57 0.21 14.90 -14.31
CA PRO A 57 0.95 15.87 -15.12
C PRO A 57 0.81 15.54 -16.61
N SER A 58 0.81 16.58 -17.46
CA SER A 58 0.59 16.51 -18.91
C SER A 58 1.78 15.96 -19.73
N GLY A 59 2.56 15.04 -19.15
CA GLY A 59 3.61 14.27 -19.81
C GLY A 59 3.47 12.79 -19.48
N ALA A 60 4.02 11.89 -20.31
CA ALA A 60 4.05 10.47 -19.97
C ALA A 60 4.82 10.28 -18.67
N TYR A 61 4.16 9.78 -17.63
CA TYR A 61 4.81 9.44 -16.37
C TYR A 61 5.84 8.34 -16.65
N SER A 62 7.05 8.51 -16.12
CA SER A 62 8.13 7.56 -16.27
C SER A 62 8.73 7.25 -14.91
N GLU A 63 8.97 5.98 -14.65
CA GLU A 63 9.55 5.49 -13.41
C GLU A 63 10.69 4.53 -13.73
N THR A 64 11.75 4.57 -12.92
CA THR A 64 12.88 3.64 -13.05
C THR A 64 12.71 2.54 -12.02
N VAL A 65 12.64 1.29 -12.47
CA VAL A 65 12.78 0.12 -11.63
C VAL A 65 14.28 -0.16 -11.52
N TRP A 66 14.92 0.35 -10.48
CA TRP A 66 16.38 0.50 -10.44
C TRP A 66 17.11 -0.81 -10.13
N THR A 67 16.47 -1.71 -9.40
CA THR A 67 17.05 -3.01 -9.04
C THR A 67 15.97 -4.06 -8.75
N VAL A 68 16.42 -5.31 -8.60
CA VAL A 68 15.68 -6.39 -7.95
C VAL A 68 16.12 -6.46 -6.49
N GLY A 69 15.19 -6.64 -5.56
CA GLY A 69 15.54 -6.61 -4.14
C GLY A 69 14.35 -6.78 -3.19
N TRP A 70 14.49 -6.20 -2.00
CA TRP A 70 13.48 -6.17 -0.95
C TRP A 70 13.58 -4.86 -0.14
N GLN A 71 13.33 -4.90 1.17
CA GLN A 71 13.23 -3.69 2.00
C GLN A 71 14.44 -2.77 1.94
N ASP A 72 15.66 -3.30 1.99
CA ASP A 72 16.86 -2.45 1.98
C ASP A 72 16.97 -1.64 0.68
N GLU A 73 16.58 -2.24 -0.46
CA GLU A 73 16.52 -1.56 -1.74
C GLU A 73 15.35 -0.57 -1.84
N ILE A 74 14.19 -0.90 -1.27
CA ILE A 74 13.04 0.03 -1.25
C ILE A 74 13.38 1.25 -0.38
N ASP A 75 14.00 1.04 0.78
CA ASP A 75 14.44 2.09 1.72
C ASP A 75 15.51 3.02 1.11
N ALA A 76 16.24 2.55 0.09
CA ALA A 76 17.22 3.36 -0.64
C ALA A 76 16.60 4.44 -1.53
N CYS A 77 15.28 4.41 -1.78
CA CYS A 77 14.53 5.46 -2.46
C CYS A 77 15.17 5.96 -3.77
N SER A 78 15.63 5.00 -4.58
CA SER A 78 16.31 5.25 -5.85
C SER A 78 15.44 4.90 -7.07
N GLY A 79 14.12 4.81 -6.86
CA GLY A 79 13.11 4.31 -7.78
C GLY A 79 12.44 3.04 -7.27
N ALA A 80 11.51 2.51 -8.05
CA ALA A 80 10.88 1.22 -7.76
C ALA A 80 11.87 0.05 -7.73
N VAL A 81 11.51 -0.97 -6.94
CA VAL A 81 12.26 -2.22 -6.82
C VAL A 81 11.39 -3.37 -7.32
N ASP A 82 11.94 -4.22 -8.17
CA ASP A 82 11.30 -5.50 -8.50
C ASP A 82 11.44 -6.45 -7.30
N ILE A 83 10.29 -6.75 -6.71
CA ILE A 83 10.17 -7.61 -5.53
C ILE A 83 9.41 -8.91 -5.85
N GLY A 84 9.21 -9.21 -7.13
CA GLY A 84 8.39 -10.34 -7.55
C GLY A 84 8.96 -11.69 -7.11
N ALA A 85 10.27 -11.81 -6.98
CA ALA A 85 10.92 -13.02 -6.46
C ALA A 85 10.52 -13.32 -5.00
N TYR A 86 10.28 -12.29 -4.19
CA TYR A 86 9.85 -12.46 -2.80
C TYR A 86 8.38 -12.86 -2.70
N TYR A 87 7.52 -12.30 -3.56
CA TYR A 87 6.08 -12.59 -3.56
C TYR A 87 5.65 -13.76 -4.45
N GLY A 88 6.53 -14.26 -5.32
CA GLY A 88 6.18 -15.30 -6.28
C GLY A 88 5.21 -14.85 -7.39
N THR A 89 5.07 -13.53 -7.58
CA THR A 89 4.24 -12.91 -8.61
C THR A 89 4.87 -11.59 -9.04
N PRO A 90 4.71 -11.11 -10.29
CA PRO A 90 5.33 -9.86 -10.72
C PRO A 90 4.82 -8.65 -9.93
N VAL A 91 5.69 -8.06 -9.11
CA VAL A 91 5.40 -6.87 -8.31
C VAL A 91 6.62 -5.97 -8.29
N ILE A 92 6.40 -4.68 -8.54
CA ILE A 92 7.36 -3.62 -8.22
C ILE A 92 6.83 -2.81 -7.04
N ALA A 93 7.72 -2.29 -6.20
CA ALA A 93 7.34 -1.50 -5.04
C ALA A 93 8.18 -0.23 -4.89
N GLU A 94 7.54 0.81 -4.35
CA GLU A 94 8.21 2.02 -3.92
C GLU A 94 7.55 2.57 -2.63
N HIS A 95 8.33 3.29 -1.83
CA HIS A 95 7.78 4.05 -0.71
C HIS A 95 6.88 5.19 -1.21
N TRP A 96 5.80 5.43 -0.47
CA TRP A 96 4.87 6.54 -0.75
C TRP A 96 5.59 7.89 -0.92
N PHE A 97 6.55 8.19 -0.05
CA PHE A 97 7.26 9.48 -0.07
C PHE A 97 8.42 9.52 -1.07
N CYS A 98 8.82 8.39 -1.65
CA CYS A 98 9.94 8.32 -2.61
C CYS A 98 9.49 8.42 -4.07
N GLY A 99 8.22 8.11 -4.33
CA GLY A 99 7.59 8.32 -5.64
C GLY A 99 6.14 7.82 -5.68
N GLY A 100 5.76 6.90 -4.80
CA GLY A 100 4.44 6.28 -4.78
C GLY A 100 3.26 7.25 -4.60
N SER A 101 3.44 8.36 -3.89
CA SER A 101 2.41 9.42 -3.74
C SER A 101 2.10 10.17 -5.05
N MET A 102 3.02 10.11 -6.00
CA MET A 102 2.90 10.72 -7.33
C MET A 102 2.51 9.67 -8.38
N PHE A 103 2.33 8.40 -8.00
CA PHE A 103 1.99 7.35 -8.94
C PHE A 103 0.65 7.66 -9.62
N PRO A 104 0.56 7.60 -10.97
CA PRO A 104 -0.65 8.01 -11.67
C PRO A 104 -1.84 7.11 -11.34
N GLY A 105 -3.03 7.70 -11.35
CA GLY A 105 -4.27 6.95 -11.16
C GLY A 105 -4.66 6.08 -12.38
N GLU A 106 -5.68 5.26 -12.17
CA GLU A 106 -6.28 4.38 -13.17
C GLU A 106 -6.53 5.09 -14.51
N GLY A 107 -6.28 4.35 -15.60
CA GLY A 107 -6.44 4.83 -16.96
C GLY A 107 -5.25 5.64 -17.49
N SER A 108 -4.24 5.91 -16.66
CA SER A 108 -2.98 6.53 -17.11
C SER A 108 -2.12 5.55 -17.91
N THR A 109 -1.26 6.08 -18.78
CA THR A 109 -0.16 5.33 -19.40
C THR A 109 1.14 5.73 -18.74
N ILE A 110 1.94 4.72 -18.36
CA ILE A 110 3.26 4.91 -17.75
C ILE A 110 4.33 4.20 -18.57
N ILE A 111 5.57 4.67 -18.41
CA ILE A 111 6.76 4.04 -18.96
C ILE A 111 7.63 3.57 -17.78
N LEU A 112 7.88 2.28 -17.72
CA LEU A 112 8.88 1.72 -16.81
C LEU A 112 10.20 1.53 -17.55
N THR A 113 11.29 1.85 -16.86
CA THR A 113 12.68 1.68 -17.33
C THR A 113 13.49 0.89 -16.30
N GLY A 114 14.67 0.41 -16.66
CA GLY A 114 15.53 -0.34 -15.73
C GLY A 114 15.31 -1.84 -15.79
N VAL A 115 15.35 -2.53 -14.63
CA VAL A 115 15.30 -4.00 -14.58
C VAL A 115 13.95 -4.58 -15.00
N VAL A 116 12.88 -3.83 -14.75
CA VAL A 116 11.55 -4.07 -15.33
C VAL A 116 11.24 -2.88 -16.23
N SER A 117 11.02 -3.15 -17.52
CA SER A 117 10.81 -2.10 -18.51
C SER A 117 9.63 -2.36 -19.42
N GLY A 118 9.03 -1.29 -19.95
CA GLY A 118 7.95 -1.35 -20.91
C GLY A 118 6.96 -0.20 -20.79
N THR A 119 5.95 -0.21 -21.65
CA THR A 119 4.82 0.71 -21.53
C THR A 119 3.64 -0.01 -20.91
N PHE A 120 3.04 0.57 -19.87
CA PHE A 120 1.94 -0.03 -19.13
C PHE A 120 0.74 0.92 -19.04
N ARG A 121 -0.45 0.32 -19.02
CA ARG A 121 -1.69 1.00 -18.62
C ARG A 121 -1.91 0.75 -17.14
N VAL A 122 -2.19 1.81 -16.38
CA VAL A 122 -2.58 1.71 -14.98
C VAL A 122 -4.03 1.24 -14.92
N GLY A 123 -4.25 0.11 -14.26
CA GLY A 123 -5.56 -0.45 -13.98
C GLY A 123 -6.09 -0.01 -12.61
N SER A 124 -7.09 -0.75 -12.13
CA SER A 124 -7.68 -0.54 -10.81
C SER A 124 -6.75 -1.04 -9.68
N ILE A 125 -7.08 -0.70 -8.43
CA ILE A 125 -6.44 -1.31 -7.26
C ILE A 125 -6.94 -2.74 -7.13
N ALA A 126 -6.06 -3.72 -7.35
CA ALA A 126 -6.35 -5.14 -7.28
C ALA A 126 -6.51 -5.64 -5.84
N ALA A 127 -5.78 -5.04 -4.88
CA ALA A 127 -5.94 -5.29 -3.46
C ALA A 127 -5.44 -4.12 -2.60
N VAL A 128 -6.00 -4.01 -1.40
CA VAL A 128 -5.44 -3.24 -0.30
C VAL A 128 -5.17 -4.21 0.84
N LEU A 129 -3.91 -4.33 1.23
CA LEU A 129 -3.44 -5.29 2.23
C LEU A 129 -2.81 -4.58 3.41
N ASN A 130 -2.89 -5.20 4.58
CA ASN A 130 -2.25 -4.72 5.80
C ASN A 130 -0.97 -5.52 6.08
N ALA A 131 0.18 -4.82 6.14
CA ALA A 131 1.48 -5.46 6.31
C ALA A 131 1.66 -6.23 7.65
N ALA A 132 0.83 -5.92 8.65
CA ALA A 132 0.87 -6.57 9.95
C ALA A 132 0.01 -7.85 10.01
N THR A 133 -1.00 -7.99 9.16
CA THR A 133 -1.97 -9.10 9.23
C THR A 133 -2.03 -9.96 7.97
N ASP A 134 -1.84 -9.36 6.80
CA ASP A 134 -1.83 -10.08 5.53
C ASP A 134 -0.43 -10.58 5.20
N ASN A 135 -0.36 -11.60 4.35
CA ASN A 135 0.89 -12.22 3.92
C ASN A 135 0.96 -12.30 2.40
N ALA A 136 2.11 -12.73 1.87
CA ALA A 136 2.35 -12.82 0.44
C ALA A 136 1.29 -13.64 -0.32
N GLY A 137 0.66 -14.64 0.31
CA GLY A 137 -0.41 -15.42 -0.30
C GLY A 137 -1.74 -14.67 -0.48
N ALA A 138 -1.89 -13.48 0.10
CA ALA A 138 -3.04 -12.59 -0.12
C ALA A 138 -2.84 -11.67 -1.33
N ILE A 139 -1.66 -11.65 -1.93
CA ILE A 139 -1.35 -10.80 -3.08
C ILE A 139 -2.03 -11.36 -4.32
N PRO A 140 -2.77 -10.53 -5.08
CA PRO A 140 -3.40 -10.99 -6.31
C PRO A 140 -2.39 -11.51 -7.35
N HIS A 141 -2.81 -12.51 -8.12
CA HIS A 141 -2.01 -13.13 -9.18
C HIS A 141 -2.69 -12.94 -10.54
N GLY A 142 -1.94 -13.23 -11.62
CA GLY A 142 -2.48 -13.23 -12.99
C GLY A 142 -2.41 -11.88 -13.70
N PHE A 143 -1.75 -10.90 -13.11
CA PHE A 143 -1.46 -9.60 -13.71
C PHE A 143 -0.10 -9.62 -14.41
N ASP A 144 0.08 -8.77 -15.42
CA ASP A 144 1.41 -8.60 -16.05
C ASP A 144 2.41 -8.03 -15.03
N LEU A 145 1.97 -7.07 -14.22
CA LEU A 145 2.72 -6.47 -13.14
C LEU A 145 1.76 -5.84 -12.12
N LEU A 146 2.13 -5.84 -10.84
CA LEU A 146 1.51 -5.02 -9.80
C LEU A 146 2.46 -3.92 -9.35
N TYR A 147 1.93 -2.74 -9.07
CA TYR A 147 2.62 -1.67 -8.38
C TYR A 147 2.18 -1.61 -6.92
N GLN A 148 3.13 -1.70 -5.99
CA GLN A 148 2.89 -1.63 -4.56
C GLN A 148 3.42 -0.33 -3.96
N THR A 149 2.56 0.37 -3.22
CA THR A 149 2.97 1.48 -2.35
C THR A 149 2.13 1.48 -1.08
N CYS A 150 2.61 2.16 -0.04
CA CYS A 150 1.79 2.51 1.12
C CYS A 150 0.76 3.58 0.74
N VAL A 151 -0.46 3.51 1.26
CA VAL A 151 -1.50 4.53 1.10
C VAL A 151 -1.29 5.61 2.15
N ASP A 152 -1.22 6.88 1.74
CA ASP A 152 -1.04 8.03 2.63
C ASP A 152 0.18 7.91 3.57
N GLY A 153 1.21 7.18 3.14
CA GLY A 153 2.41 6.92 3.94
C GLY A 153 2.24 5.92 5.09
N SER A 154 1.08 5.26 5.19
CA SER A 154 0.82 4.26 6.22
C SER A 154 1.40 2.89 5.83
N SER A 155 2.40 2.41 6.57
CA SER A 155 2.92 1.04 6.39
C SER A 155 1.88 -0.05 6.74
N ALA A 156 0.81 0.31 7.44
CA ALA A 156 -0.29 -0.61 7.74
C ALA A 156 -1.28 -0.77 6.57
N THR A 157 -1.19 0.04 5.52
CA THR A 157 -2.13 0.01 4.40
C THR A 157 -1.36 0.10 3.09
N MET A 158 -1.18 -1.04 2.42
CA MET A 158 -0.49 -1.12 1.13
C MET A 158 -1.50 -1.34 0.02
N SER A 159 -1.44 -0.53 -1.04
CA SER A 159 -2.21 -0.76 -2.26
C SER A 159 -1.38 -1.55 -3.27
N PHE A 160 -2.03 -2.48 -3.96
CA PHE A 160 -1.50 -3.18 -5.13
C PHE A 160 -2.32 -2.77 -6.34
N THR A 161 -1.74 -1.93 -7.19
CA THR A 161 -2.38 -1.41 -8.41
C THR A 161 -1.99 -2.28 -9.60
N GLU A 162 -2.97 -2.66 -10.42
CA GLU A 162 -2.72 -3.41 -11.64
C GLU A 162 -1.96 -2.56 -12.67
N LEU A 163 -0.99 -3.18 -13.34
CA LEU A 163 -0.35 -2.66 -14.54
C LEU A 163 -0.48 -3.68 -15.67
N THR A 164 -1.18 -3.29 -16.74
CA THR A 164 -1.30 -4.09 -17.97
C THR A 164 -0.29 -3.61 -19.00
N ARG A 165 0.52 -4.52 -19.55
CA ARG A 165 1.50 -4.16 -20.59
C ARG A 165 0.77 -3.82 -21.90
N ILE A 166 1.17 -2.73 -22.55
CA ILE A 166 0.56 -2.26 -23.82
C ILE A 166 1.58 -2.00 -24.94
N GLY A 167 2.86 -2.29 -24.71
CA GLY A 167 3.94 -2.11 -25.68
C GLY A 167 5.27 -2.65 -25.17
#